data_AF-A0A672M102-F1
#
_entry.id   AF-A0A672M102-F1
#
_cell.length_a   1.000
_cell.length_b   1.000
_cell.length_c   1.000
_cell.angle_alpha   90.00
_cell.angle_beta   90.00
_cell.angle_gamma   90.00
#
_symmetry.space_group_name_H-M   'P 1'
#
loop_
_entity.id
_entity.type
_entity.pdbx_description
1 polymer ?
#
loop_
_entity_poly.entity_id
_entity_poly.type
_entity_poly.pdbx_seq_one_letter_code
_entity_poly.pdbx_strand_id
1 'polypeptide(L)'
;LGRHYKRKTNWGSTPIEDMERAANDVMGGKSIRAVTKEKNIDRSTLCRYMKTTGYSGTAEAKRVFTEELEKELTDHIKKLADQNNIPVPNNWKEKGLAGRDWFNNFKACHHLSCHIPEATSVGRASAFNKTTVEEFFNNLAKVIDR
;
A
#
# COMPACT_ATOMS: atom_id res chain seq x y z
N LEU A 1 14.16 23.54 -4.15
CA LEU A 1 15.50 22.95 -3.91
C LEU A 1 15.31 21.59 -3.23
N GLY A 2 15.52 20.50 -3.95
CA GLY A 2 15.31 19.14 -3.42
C GLY A 2 16.35 18.78 -2.35
N ARG A 3 15.93 18.07 -1.30
CA ARG A 3 16.83 17.60 -0.23
C ARG A 3 17.83 16.59 -0.81
N HIS A 4 19.11 16.98 -0.93
CA HIS A 4 20.19 16.09 -1.38
C HIS A 4 20.69 15.24 -0.20
N TYR A 5 20.00 14.15 0.09
CA TYR A 5 20.37 13.26 1.20
C TYR A 5 21.60 12.41 0.84
N LYS A 6 22.70 12.59 1.59
CA LYS A 6 23.87 11.69 1.54
C LYS A 6 23.75 10.67 2.67
N ARG A 7 23.78 9.37 2.34
CA ARG A 7 23.73 8.30 3.33
C ARG A 7 24.96 8.36 4.25
N LYS A 8 24.73 8.09 5.53
CA LYS A 8 25.76 8.02 6.58
C LYS A 8 26.23 6.59 6.89
N THR A 9 25.53 5.57 6.39
CA THR A 9 25.78 4.16 6.69
C THR A 9 25.98 3.34 5.42
N ASN A 10 26.82 2.30 5.52
CA ASN A 10 27.03 1.26 4.51
C ASN A 10 26.01 0.09 4.65
N TRP A 11 24.90 0.32 5.37
CA TRP A 11 23.86 -0.71 5.53
C TRP A 11 23.19 -0.99 4.18
N GLY A 12 23.19 -2.26 3.76
CA GLY A 12 22.66 -2.66 2.46
C GLY A 12 23.57 -2.29 1.28
N SER A 13 24.89 -2.19 1.50
CA SER A 13 25.87 -2.04 0.43
C SER A 13 26.03 -3.29 -0.44
N THR A 14 25.61 -4.46 0.06
CA THR A 14 25.63 -5.70 -0.72
C THR A 14 24.51 -5.65 -1.78
N PRO A 15 24.83 -5.86 -3.08
CA PRO A 15 23.83 -5.97 -4.13
C PRO A 15 22.79 -7.06 -3.85
N ILE A 16 21.56 -6.86 -4.31
CA ILE A 16 20.45 -7.78 -4.04
C ILE A 16 20.71 -9.17 -4.66
N GLU A 17 21.32 -9.20 -5.84
CA GLU A 17 21.67 -10.42 -6.56
C GLU A 17 22.70 -11.27 -5.78
N ASP A 18 23.65 -10.62 -5.11
CA ASP A 18 24.65 -11.31 -4.30
C ASP A 18 24.03 -11.88 -3.02
N MET A 19 23.05 -11.18 -2.43
CA MET A 19 22.28 -11.66 -1.28
C MET A 19 21.40 -12.86 -1.66
N GLU A 20 20.75 -12.84 -2.82
CA GLU A 20 19.94 -13.95 -3.35
C GLU A 20 20.80 -15.18 -3.62
N ARG A 21 21.95 -14.99 -4.29
CA ARG A 21 22.89 -16.08 -4.56
C ARG A 21 23.41 -16.72 -3.27
N ALA A 22 23.79 -15.90 -2.28
CA ALA A 22 24.22 -16.38 -0.98
C ALA A 22 23.11 -17.13 -0.23
N ALA A 23 21.87 -16.65 -0.29
CA ALA A 23 20.73 -17.32 0.32
C ALA A 23 20.46 -18.69 -0.33
N ASN A 24 20.49 -18.77 -1.67
CA ASN A 24 20.31 -20.00 -2.42
C ASN A 24 21.40 -21.04 -2.11
N ASP A 25 22.66 -20.60 -2.01
CA ASP A 25 23.79 -21.43 -1.61
C ASP A 25 23.58 -22.08 -0.23
N VAL A 26 23.07 -21.30 0.73
CA VAL A 26 22.75 -21.81 2.08
C VAL A 26 21.55 -22.76 2.04
N MET A 27 20.50 -22.44 1.29
CA MET A 27 19.33 -23.32 1.12
C MET A 27 19.70 -24.63 0.42
N GLY A 28 20.69 -24.62 -0.47
CA GLY A 28 21.27 -25.79 -1.10
C GLY A 28 22.18 -26.64 -0.19
N GLY A 29 22.25 -26.32 1.11
CA GLY A 29 22.93 -27.12 2.12
C GLY A 29 24.35 -26.64 2.49
N LYS A 30 24.87 -25.57 1.89
CA LYS A 30 26.15 -25.00 2.33
C LYS A 30 25.99 -24.35 3.71
N SER A 31 27.03 -24.45 4.54
CA SER A 31 27.00 -23.79 5.84
C SER A 31 27.00 -22.26 5.71
N ILE A 32 26.19 -21.58 6.53
CA ILE A 32 26.12 -20.11 6.57
C ILE A 32 27.52 -19.50 6.75
N ARG A 33 28.37 -20.13 7.56
CA ARG A 33 29.75 -19.65 7.81
C ARG A 33 30.64 -19.74 6.58
N ALA A 34 30.50 -20.79 5.76
CA ALA A 34 31.26 -20.93 4.52
C ALA A 34 30.84 -19.86 3.50
N VAL A 35 29.53 -19.69 3.31
CA VAL A 35 28.97 -18.74 2.34
C VAL A 35 29.29 -17.28 2.72
N THR A 36 29.18 -16.93 4.01
CA THR A 36 29.52 -15.57 4.49
C THR A 36 31.00 -15.23 4.30
N LYS A 37 31.89 -16.22 4.47
CA LYS A 37 33.33 -16.08 4.22
C LYS A 37 33.64 -15.94 2.72
N GLU A 38 33.00 -16.72 1.87
CA GLU A 38 33.19 -16.69 0.41
C GLU A 38 32.66 -15.39 -0.21
N LYS A 39 31.48 -14.95 0.20
CA LYS A 39 30.79 -13.78 -0.36
C LYS A 39 31.15 -12.46 0.32
N ASN A 40 31.96 -12.51 1.39
CA ASN A 40 32.29 -11.37 2.24
C ASN A 40 31.03 -10.61 2.73
N ILE A 41 30.01 -11.36 3.13
CA ILE A 41 28.75 -10.83 3.67
C ILE A 41 28.75 -11.09 5.17
N ASP A 42 28.41 -10.06 5.95
CA ASP A 42 28.24 -10.25 7.39
C ASP A 42 27.16 -11.30 7.70
N ARG A 43 27.45 -12.19 8.64
CA ARG A 43 26.57 -13.31 9.00
C ARG A 43 25.20 -12.84 9.46
N SER A 44 25.16 -11.78 10.26
CA SER A 44 23.90 -11.23 10.79
C SER A 44 23.06 -10.66 9.65
N THR A 45 23.71 -10.03 8.68
CA THR A 45 23.09 -9.48 7.47
C THR A 45 22.47 -10.58 6.61
N LEU A 46 23.20 -11.67 6.32
CA LEU A 46 22.67 -12.79 5.56
C LEU A 46 21.53 -13.52 6.29
N CYS A 47 21.70 -13.79 7.60
CA CYS A 47 20.66 -14.41 8.41
C CYS A 47 19.40 -13.53 8.52
N ARG A 48 19.56 -12.21 8.63
CA ARG A 48 18.45 -11.27 8.63
C ARG A 48 17.73 -11.33 7.30
N TYR A 49 18.45 -11.23 6.18
CA TYR A 49 17.86 -11.31 4.85
C TYR A 49 17.01 -12.58 4.67
N MET A 50 17.58 -13.77 4.96
CA MET A 50 16.85 -15.05 4.87
C MET A 50 15.60 -15.13 5.78
N LYS A 51 15.62 -14.47 6.94
CA LYS A 51 14.43 -14.38 7.82
C LYS A 51 13.40 -13.38 7.30
N THR A 52 13.85 -12.32 6.64
CA THR A 52 12.99 -11.23 6.17
C THR A 52 12.38 -11.52 4.81
N THR A 53 13.03 -12.31 3.95
CA THR A 53 12.49 -12.79 2.66
C THR A 53 11.25 -13.66 2.80
N GLY A 54 11.01 -14.24 3.99
CA GLY A 54 9.76 -14.92 4.34
C GLY A 54 8.77 -14.09 5.18
N TYR A 55 9.06 -12.81 5.43
CA TYR A 55 8.18 -11.93 6.22
C TYR A 55 7.16 -11.24 5.31
N SER A 56 6.06 -11.93 4.99
CA SER A 56 4.86 -11.34 4.37
C SER A 56 3.94 -10.63 5.38
N GLY A 57 4.24 -10.76 6.68
CA GLY A 57 3.23 -10.76 7.74
C GLY A 57 2.62 -9.44 8.20
N THR A 58 2.97 -8.28 7.63
CA THR A 58 2.32 -7.00 8.03
C THR A 58 1.70 -6.21 6.91
N ALA A 59 2.20 -6.35 5.67
CA ALA A 59 1.69 -5.57 4.54
C ALA A 59 0.37 -6.14 4.02
N GLU A 60 0.24 -7.46 3.95
CA GLU A 60 -0.99 -8.15 3.56
C GLU A 60 -2.05 -8.08 4.67
N ALA A 61 -1.65 -8.31 5.93
CA ALA A 61 -2.57 -8.29 7.07
C ALA A 61 -3.21 -6.90 7.33
N LYS A 62 -2.57 -5.81 6.88
CA LYS A 62 -3.09 -4.43 7.01
C LYS A 62 -3.67 -3.89 5.71
N ARG A 63 -3.88 -4.75 4.71
CA ARG A 63 -4.40 -4.35 3.41
C ARG A 63 -5.87 -3.97 3.53
N VAL A 64 -6.17 -2.70 3.28
CA VAL A 64 -7.53 -2.14 3.39
C VAL A 64 -8.34 -2.36 2.11
N PHE A 65 -7.67 -2.35 0.95
CA PHE A 65 -8.29 -2.50 -0.37
C PHE A 65 -7.70 -3.69 -1.12
N THR A 66 -8.53 -4.40 -1.90
CA THR A 66 -8.07 -5.42 -2.84
C THR A 66 -7.15 -4.82 -3.91
N GLU A 67 -6.40 -5.66 -4.64
CA GLU A 67 -5.54 -5.20 -5.76
C GLU A 67 -6.32 -4.40 -6.79
N GLU A 68 -7.51 -4.89 -7.10
CA GLU A 68 -8.44 -4.29 -8.05
C GLU A 68 -8.88 -2.89 -7.57
N LEU A 69 -9.29 -2.76 -6.31
CA LEU A 69 -9.72 -1.48 -5.73
C LEU A 69 -8.57 -0.49 -5.60
N GLU A 70 -7.36 -0.94 -5.24
CA GLU A 70 -6.17 -0.07 -5.22
C GLU A 70 -5.89 0.47 -6.64
N LYS A 71 -6.07 -0.34 -7.68
CA LYS A 71 -5.91 0.07 -9.08
C LYS A 71 -6.98 1.09 -9.51
N GLU A 72 -8.25 0.82 -9.23
CA GLU A 72 -9.35 1.74 -9.56
C GLU A 72 -9.20 3.09 -8.87
N LEU A 73 -8.89 3.09 -7.58
CA LEU A 73 -8.66 4.32 -6.81
C LEU A 73 -7.52 5.14 -7.41
N THR A 74 -6.46 4.45 -7.82
CA THR A 74 -5.30 5.08 -8.43
C THR A 74 -5.61 5.76 -9.76
N ASP A 75 -6.35 5.07 -10.64
CA ASP A 75 -6.78 5.63 -11.92
C ASP A 75 -7.67 6.86 -11.71
N HIS A 76 -8.56 6.80 -10.71
CA HIS A 76 -9.43 7.93 -10.37
C HIS A 76 -8.64 9.15 -9.88
N ILE A 77 -7.66 8.95 -9.01
CA ILE A 77 -6.81 10.03 -8.46
C ILE A 77 -6.00 10.71 -9.56
N LYS A 78 -5.50 9.95 -10.53
CA LYS A 78 -4.80 10.49 -11.69
C LYS A 78 -5.70 11.38 -12.53
N LYS A 79 -6.89 10.89 -12.86
CA LYS A 79 -7.89 11.66 -13.60
C LYS A 79 -8.20 12.98 -12.90
N LEU A 80 -8.39 12.95 -11.58
CA LEU A 80 -8.62 14.17 -10.80
C LEU A 80 -7.40 15.09 -10.79
N ALA A 81 -6.18 14.56 -10.69
CA ALA A 81 -4.98 15.38 -10.74
C ALA A 81 -4.83 16.11 -12.09
N ASP A 82 -5.08 15.41 -13.20
CA ASP A 82 -5.05 15.99 -14.54
C ASP A 82 -6.13 17.06 -14.71
N GLN A 83 -7.36 16.78 -14.28
CA GLN A 83 -8.48 17.73 -14.32
C GLN A 83 -8.22 19.00 -13.50
N ASN A 84 -7.54 18.87 -12.37
CA ASN A 84 -7.23 19.99 -11.48
C ASN A 84 -5.84 20.61 -11.74
N ASN A 85 -5.12 20.20 -12.79
CA ASN A 85 -3.75 20.63 -13.10
C ASN A 85 -2.78 20.51 -11.91
N ILE A 86 -2.94 19.47 -11.09
CA ILE A 86 -2.09 19.22 -9.92
C ILE A 86 -0.80 18.53 -10.40
N PRO A 87 0.39 19.06 -10.07
CA PRO A 87 1.65 18.45 -10.47
C PRO A 87 1.81 17.09 -9.78
N VAL A 88 1.82 16.02 -10.58
CA VAL A 88 2.09 14.65 -10.12
C VAL A 88 3.58 14.29 -10.28
N PRO A 89 4.14 13.47 -9.38
CA PRO A 89 5.52 13.00 -9.51
C PRO A 89 5.77 12.18 -10.79
N ASN A 90 6.98 12.24 -11.35
CA ASN A 90 7.33 11.54 -12.60
C ASN A 90 7.11 10.02 -12.54
N ASN A 91 7.33 9.40 -11.37
CA ASN A 91 7.12 7.98 -11.18
C ASN A 91 5.64 7.53 -11.38
N TRP A 92 4.66 8.44 -11.27
CA TRP A 92 3.26 8.14 -11.58
C TRP A 92 3.00 8.07 -13.09
N LYS A 93 3.74 8.86 -13.87
CA LYS A 93 3.67 8.85 -15.33
C LYS A 93 4.30 7.57 -15.88
N GLU A 94 5.46 7.18 -15.35
CA GLU A 94 6.16 5.95 -15.75
C GLU A 94 5.43 4.67 -15.33
N LYS A 95 5.01 4.56 -14.06
CA LYS A 95 4.38 3.34 -13.54
C LYS A 95 2.88 3.25 -13.79
N GLY A 96 2.28 4.31 -14.33
CA GLY A 96 0.84 4.34 -14.50
C GLY A 96 0.05 4.40 -13.20
N LEU A 97 0.68 4.54 -12.02
CA LEU A 97 0.01 4.41 -10.72
C LEU A 97 0.57 5.37 -9.65
N ALA A 98 -0.33 5.87 -8.79
CA ALA A 98 -0.01 6.47 -7.50
C ALA A 98 0.51 5.39 -6.55
N GLY A 99 1.78 5.51 -6.13
CA GLY A 99 2.41 4.49 -5.30
C GLY A 99 1.78 4.37 -3.90
N ARG A 100 1.92 3.18 -3.29
CA ARG A 100 1.46 2.87 -1.92
C ARG A 100 1.94 3.90 -0.88
N ASP A 101 3.18 4.36 -1.00
CA ASP A 101 3.74 5.37 -0.09
C ASP A 101 3.01 6.71 -0.17
N TRP A 102 2.64 7.14 -1.38
CA TRP A 102 1.88 8.38 -1.54
C TRP A 102 0.50 8.24 -0.92
N PHE A 103 -0.20 7.12 -1.14
CA PHE A 103 -1.53 6.92 -0.58
C PHE A 103 -1.53 6.90 0.96
N ASN A 104 -0.52 6.25 1.55
CA ASN A 104 -0.33 6.25 3.01
C ASN A 104 -0.05 7.66 3.55
N ASN A 105 0.81 8.43 2.87
CA ASN A 105 1.08 9.81 3.25
C ASN A 105 -0.14 10.72 3.07
N PHE A 106 -0.90 10.55 1.99
CA PHE A 106 -2.12 11.30 1.73
C PHE A 106 -3.16 11.08 2.85
N LYS A 107 -3.37 9.83 3.25
CA LYS A 107 -4.25 9.51 4.38
C LYS A 107 -3.77 10.14 5.69
N ALA A 108 -2.47 10.10 5.96
CA ALA A 108 -1.89 10.70 7.15
C ALA A 108 -2.01 12.24 7.16
N CYS A 109 -1.77 12.91 6.04
CA CYS A 109 -1.87 14.37 5.92
C CYS A 109 -3.30 14.88 6.08
N HIS A 110 -4.28 14.12 5.60
CA HIS A 110 -5.69 14.53 5.58
C HIS A 110 -6.54 13.88 6.69
N HIS A 111 -5.91 13.22 7.67
CA HIS A 111 -6.59 12.50 8.77
C HIS A 111 -7.73 11.60 8.29
N LEU A 112 -7.57 10.96 7.13
CA LEU A 112 -8.59 10.12 6.54
C LEU A 112 -8.60 8.76 7.25
N SER A 113 -9.70 8.43 7.93
CA SER A 113 -9.91 7.11 8.48
C SER A 113 -10.53 6.18 7.42
N CYS A 114 -9.82 5.11 7.07
CA CYS A 114 -10.44 4.00 6.35
C CYS A 114 -11.13 3.10 7.36
N HIS A 115 -12.41 3.32 7.62
CA HIS A 115 -13.20 2.40 8.43
C HIS A 115 -13.57 1.16 7.61
N ILE A 116 -13.45 0.00 8.25
CA ILE A 116 -14.18 -1.19 7.79
C ILE A 116 -15.67 -0.85 7.99
N PRO A 117 -16.54 -1.00 6.98
CA PRO A 117 -17.95 -0.72 7.16
C PRO A 117 -18.49 -1.56 8.32
N GLU A 118 -19.17 -0.92 9.29
CA GLU A 118 -19.89 -1.65 10.32
C GLU A 118 -20.90 -2.58 9.66
N ALA A 119 -21.03 -3.79 10.18
CA ALA A 119 -22.04 -4.72 9.70
C ALA A 119 -23.44 -4.09 9.86
N THR A 120 -24.12 -3.85 8.74
CA THR A 120 -25.45 -3.27 8.73
C THR A 120 -26.42 -4.21 9.45
N SER A 121 -27.05 -3.72 10.53
CA SER A 121 -28.08 -4.49 11.22
C SER A 121 -29.27 -4.74 10.28
N VAL A 122 -29.96 -5.87 10.47
CA VAL A 122 -31.15 -6.22 9.66
C VAL A 122 -32.18 -5.09 9.66
N GLY A 123 -32.44 -4.46 10.82
CA GLY A 123 -33.35 -3.32 10.90
C GLY A 123 -32.93 -2.12 10.03
N ARG A 124 -31.63 -1.81 9.95
CA ARG A 124 -31.11 -0.75 9.06
C ARG A 124 -31.24 -1.15 7.59
N ALA A 125 -30.90 -2.39 7.24
CA ALA A 125 -31.06 -2.89 5.87
C ALA A 125 -32.53 -2.91 5.42
N SER A 126 -33.44 -3.32 6.31
CA SER A 126 -34.88 -3.33 6.05
C SER A 126 -35.48 -1.92 5.96
N ALA A 127 -34.97 -0.96 6.73
CA ALA A 127 -35.42 0.43 6.68
C ALA A 127 -34.87 1.21 5.46
N PHE A 128 -33.71 0.82 4.93
CA PHE A 128 -33.06 1.43 3.78
C PHE A 128 -33.35 0.63 2.49
N ASN A 129 -34.63 0.43 2.17
CA ASN A 129 -35.07 -0.25 0.95
C ASN A 129 -35.68 0.76 -0.05
N LYS A 130 -35.82 0.35 -1.32
CA LYS A 130 -36.32 1.24 -2.38
C LYS A 130 -37.65 1.89 -2.00
N THR A 131 -38.60 1.12 -1.50
CA THR A 131 -39.95 1.56 -1.17
C THR A 131 -39.94 2.61 -0.05
N THR A 132 -39.21 2.34 1.04
CA THR A 132 -39.13 3.26 2.18
C THR A 132 -38.41 4.56 1.84
N VAL A 133 -37.34 4.47 1.02
CA VAL A 133 -36.61 5.65 0.54
C VAL A 133 -37.47 6.49 -0.41
N GLU A 134 -38.19 5.84 -1.33
CA GLU A 134 -39.10 6.51 -2.26
C GLU A 134 -40.22 7.24 -1.51
N GLU A 135 -40.82 6.60 -0.50
CA GLU A 135 -41.83 7.22 0.35
C GLU A 135 -41.29 8.44 1.13
N PHE A 136 -40.06 8.35 1.67
CA PHE A 136 -39.39 9.47 2.32
C PHE A 136 -39.21 10.67 1.37
N PHE A 137 -38.67 10.45 0.17
CA PHE A 137 -38.43 11.53 -0.79
C PHE A 137 -39.73 12.12 -1.34
N ASN A 138 -40.77 11.31 -1.54
CA ASN A 138 -42.10 11.78 -1.91
C ASN A 138 -42.69 12.71 -0.85
N ASN A 139 -42.51 12.38 0.43
CA ASN A 139 -42.95 13.24 1.53
C ASN A 139 -42.10 14.50 1.65
N LEU A 140 -40.79 14.40 1.44
CA LEU A 140 -39.89 15.55 1.43
C LEU A 140 -40.26 16.54 0.32
N ALA A 141 -40.52 16.07 -0.90
CA ALA A 141 -40.92 16.90 -2.03
C ALA A 141 -42.19 17.72 -1.71
N LYS A 142 -43.21 17.07 -1.13
CA LYS A 142 -44.45 17.75 -0.71
C LYS A 142 -44.24 18.88 0.32
N VAL A 143 -43.20 18.78 1.15
CA VAL A 143 -42.89 19.81 2.15
C VAL A 143 -42.08 20.95 1.55
N ILE A 144 -41.20 20.65 0.59
CA ILE A 144 -40.36 21.65 -0.09
C ILE A 144 -41.18 22.46 -1.10
N ASP A 145 -42.15 21.84 -1.78
CA ASP A 145 -43.01 22.51 -2.78
C ASP A 145 -44.14 23.37 -2.15
N ARG A 146 -44.07 23.64 -0.84
CA ARG A 146 -45.07 24.38 -0.06
C ARG A 146 -44.57 25.78 0.31
#